data_AF-A0A1V2UJX5-F1
#
_entry.id   AF-A0A1V2UJX5-F1
#
_cell.length_a   1.000
_cell.length_b   1.000
_cell.length_c   1.000
_cell.angle_alpha   90.00
_cell.angle_beta   90.00
_cell.angle_gamma   90.00
#
_symmetry.space_group_name_H-M   'P 1'
#
loop_
_entity.id
_entity.type
_entity.pdbx_description
1 polymer ?
#
loop_
_entity_poly.entity_id
_entity_poly.type
_entity_poly.pdbx_seq_one_letter_code
_entity_poly.pdbx_strand_id
1 'polypeptide(L)'
;MLITKKWMDRLTGPYRSSGMFRCLAESQSLDSISSKVILLIDETKVTILFLNFFQTKVIDHLTYERTVIEEEQVALGGGLSVVWRFSAGRKHWRFRIMKKIIPLGDEQREFLMQLE
;
A
#
# COMPACT_ATOMS: atom_id res chain seq x y z
N MET A 1 -12.03 -3.82 14.44
CA MET A 1 -11.94 -2.41 13.99
C MET A 1 -12.58 -2.32 12.61
N LEU A 2 -13.43 -1.32 12.35
CA LEU A 2 -14.08 -1.16 11.05
C LEU A 2 -13.19 -0.33 10.11
N ILE A 3 -12.82 -0.88 8.96
CA ILE A 3 -12.13 -0.14 7.90
C ILE A 3 -13.13 0.89 7.35
N THR A 4 -12.75 2.17 7.31
CA THR A 4 -13.54 3.28 6.75
C THR A 4 -12.62 4.31 6.12
N LYS A 5 -13.15 5.19 5.26
CA LYS A 5 -12.39 6.35 4.74
C LYS A 5 -11.84 7.22 5.87
N LYS A 6 -12.65 7.54 6.89
CA LYS A 6 -12.21 8.34 8.06
C LYS A 6 -11.05 7.68 8.82
N TRP A 7 -11.09 6.36 8.96
CA TRP A 7 -9.99 5.61 9.56
C TRP A 7 -8.72 5.68 8.69
N MET A 8 -8.87 5.52 7.38
CA MET A 8 -7.78 5.63 6.41
C MET A 8 -7.17 7.04 6.44
N ASP A 9 -7.99 8.08 6.44
CA ASP A 9 -7.59 9.49 6.56
C ASP A 9 -6.76 9.72 7.81
N ARG A 10 -7.25 9.24 8.96
CA ARG A 10 -6.55 9.41 10.24
C ARG A 10 -5.16 8.77 10.24
N LEU A 11 -5.02 7.57 9.67
CA LEU A 11 -3.73 6.87 9.66
C LEU A 11 -2.75 7.42 8.63
N THR A 12 -3.26 7.88 7.48
CA THR A 12 -2.43 8.34 6.37
C THR A 12 -2.10 9.83 6.45
N GLY A 13 -2.89 10.63 7.16
CA GLY A 13 -2.77 12.09 7.25
C GLY A 13 -1.34 12.62 7.43
N PRO A 14 -0.54 12.11 8.38
CA PRO A 14 0.84 12.57 8.60
C PRO A 14 1.82 12.29 7.46
N TYR A 15 1.47 11.38 6.53
CA TYR A 15 2.35 10.88 5.48
C TYR A 15 1.87 11.25 4.07
N ARG A 16 0.73 11.95 3.95
CA ARG A 16 0.14 12.29 2.65
C ARG A 16 0.67 13.62 2.13
N SER A 17 1.04 13.60 0.86
CA SER A 17 1.11 14.77 -0.01
C SER A 17 -0.16 14.88 -0.85
N SER A 18 -0.41 16.07 -1.41
CA SER A 18 -1.50 16.27 -2.39
C SER A 18 -1.31 15.34 -3.59
N GLY A 19 -2.39 14.74 -4.08
CA GLY A 19 -2.34 13.84 -5.25
C GLY A 19 -1.94 12.39 -4.96
N MET A 20 -1.59 12.04 -3.71
CA MET A 20 -1.30 10.65 -3.37
C MET A 20 -2.55 9.76 -3.37
N PHE A 21 -2.45 8.64 -4.07
CA PHE A 21 -3.37 7.51 -4.02
C PHE A 21 -2.99 6.59 -2.88
N ARG A 22 -3.98 5.85 -2.35
CA ARG A 22 -3.77 4.97 -1.21
C ARG A 22 -4.57 3.68 -1.31
N CYS A 23 -3.99 2.59 -0.81
CA CYS A 23 -4.72 1.34 -0.66
C CYS A 23 -4.34 0.60 0.62
N LEU A 24 -5.28 -0.20 1.11
CA LEU A 24 -5.00 -1.22 2.12
C LEU A 24 -4.47 -2.47 1.42
N ALA A 25 -3.34 -3.00 1.91
CA ALA A 25 -2.74 -4.20 1.36
C ALA A 25 -2.22 -5.13 2.46
N GLU A 26 -1.87 -6.33 2.05
CA GLU A 26 -1.13 -7.26 2.88
C GLU A 26 0.28 -7.46 2.33
N SER A 27 1.27 -7.16 3.15
CA SER A 27 2.66 -7.46 2.80
C SER A 27 2.95 -8.95 2.98
N GLN A 28 3.63 -9.52 2.01
CA GLN A 28 4.08 -10.92 1.97
C GLN A 28 5.62 -11.01 1.92
N SER A 29 6.32 -9.93 2.27
CA SER A 29 7.78 -9.83 2.26
C SER A 29 8.40 -10.20 3.60
N LEU A 30 9.64 -10.70 3.56
CA LEU A 30 10.43 -11.02 4.76
C LEU A 30 10.91 -9.76 5.49
N ASP A 31 11.16 -8.67 4.75
CA ASP A 31 11.58 -7.38 5.30
C ASP A 31 10.46 -6.63 6.05
N SER A 32 9.26 -7.20 6.12
CA SER A 32 8.07 -6.56 6.68
C SER A 32 8.00 -6.67 8.19
N ILE A 33 7.94 -5.51 8.86
CA ILE A 33 7.72 -5.44 10.32
C ILE A 33 6.25 -5.78 10.68
N SER A 34 5.34 -5.67 9.71
CA SER A 34 3.95 -6.12 9.82
C SER A 34 3.41 -6.54 8.47
N SER A 35 2.51 -7.53 8.45
CA SER A 35 1.81 -7.93 7.22
C SER A 35 0.69 -6.97 6.86
N LYS A 36 0.20 -6.12 7.79
CA LYS A 36 -0.89 -5.18 7.51
C LYS A 36 -0.29 -3.82 7.16
N VAL A 37 -0.52 -3.37 5.92
CA VAL A 37 0.07 -2.13 5.43
C VAL A 37 -0.95 -1.24 4.72
N ILE A 38 -0.71 0.06 4.78
CA ILE A 38 -1.29 1.01 3.84
C ILE A 38 -0.18 1.43 2.88
N LEU A 39 -0.45 1.33 1.58
CA LEU A 39 0.46 1.82 0.55
C LEU A 39 -0.01 3.20 0.13
N LEU A 40 0.92 4.15 0.06
CA LEU A 40 0.71 5.47 -0.52
C LEU A 40 1.60 5.59 -1.76
N ILE A 41 1.05 6.18 -2.82
CA ILE A 41 1.76 6.31 -4.08
C ILE A 41 1.40 7.62 -4.78
N ASP A 42 2.41 8.25 -5.36
CA ASP A 42 2.27 9.32 -6.35
C ASP A 42 3.30 9.11 -7.48
N GLU A 43 3.46 10.14 -8.31
CA GLU A 43 4.40 10.15 -9.44
C GLU A 43 5.87 10.08 -8.99
N THR A 44 6.16 10.48 -7.75
CA THR A 44 7.53 10.64 -7.24
C THR A 44 7.90 9.57 -6.22
N LYS A 45 6.95 9.07 -5.43
CA LYS A 45 7.26 8.25 -4.26
C LYS A 45 6.27 7.11 -4.04
N VAL A 46 6.78 6.05 -3.42
CA VAL A 46 6.02 4.97 -2.80
C VAL A 46 6.32 4.98 -1.31
N THR A 47 5.29 5.07 -0.48
CA THR A 47 5.42 4.94 0.98
C THR A 47 4.64 3.73 1.48
N ILE A 48 5.30 2.87 2.24
CA ILE A 48 4.72 1.70 2.91
C ILE A 48 4.51 2.07 4.37
N LEU A 49 3.27 2.09 4.84
CA LEU A 49 2.92 2.32 6.23
C LEU A 49 2.61 0.98 6.91
N PHE A 50 3.45 0.54 7.84
CA PHE A 50 3.22 -0.68 8.62
C PHE A 50 2.27 -0.39 9.77
N LEU A 51 1.22 -1.21 9.89
CA LEU A 51 0.23 -1.08 10.95
C LEU A 51 0.49 -2.06 12.09
N ASN A 52 0.11 -1.69 13.31
CA ASN A 52 0.05 -2.67 14.40
C ASN A 52 -1.00 -3.77 14.10
N PHE A 53 -0.96 -4.86 14.87
CA PHE A 53 -1.90 -5.98 14.72
C PHE A 53 -3.39 -5.56 14.72
N PHE A 54 -3.76 -4.62 15.60
CA PHE A 54 -5.13 -4.09 15.69
C PHE A 54 -5.48 -3.04 14.64
N GLN A 55 -4.53 -2.67 13.77
CA GLN A 55 -4.66 -1.68 12.70
C GLN A 55 -5.09 -0.28 13.19
N THR A 56 -4.79 0.05 14.45
CA THR A 56 -5.17 1.31 15.09
C THR A 56 -4.12 2.40 14.96
N LYS A 57 -2.86 2.04 14.65
CA LYS A 57 -1.74 2.98 14.48
C LYS A 57 -0.74 2.49 13.44
N VAL A 58 -0.07 3.45 12.81
CA VAL A 58 1.17 3.21 12.05
C VAL A 58 2.29 3.00 13.06
N ILE A 59 3.01 1.89 12.95
CA ILE A 59 4.13 1.53 13.84
C ILE A 59 5.49 1.77 13.20
N ASP A 60 5.54 1.76 11.87
CA ASP A 60 6.74 2.12 11.12
C ASP A 60 6.35 2.54 9.69
N HIS A 61 7.25 3.21 8.97
CA HIS A 61 7.07 3.54 7.57
C HIS A 61 8.38 3.53 6.79
N LEU A 62 8.29 3.22 5.50
CA LEU A 62 9.41 3.30 4.56
C LEU A 62 8.97 4.04 3.32
N THR A 63 9.80 4.97 2.84
CA THR A 63 9.55 5.72 1.61
C THR A 63 10.67 5.46 0.61
N TYR A 64 10.29 5.17 -0.63
CA TYR A 64 11.18 5.05 -1.77
C TYR A 64 10.80 6.08 -2.81
N GLU A 65 11.80 6.70 -3.44
CA GLU A 65 11.57 7.44 -4.68
C GLU A 65 11.20 6.44 -5.78
N ARG A 66 10.26 6.79 -6.66
CA ARG A 66 9.83 5.96 -7.81
C ARG A 66 11.01 5.62 -8.72
N THR A 67 12.01 6.51 -8.81
CA THR A 67 13.21 6.32 -9.64
C THR A 67 14.13 5.19 -9.17
N VAL A 68 14.01 4.74 -7.92
CA VAL A 68 14.80 3.62 -7.36
C VAL A 68 14.02 2.31 -7.33
N ILE A 69 12.80 2.30 -7.86
CA ILE A 69 11.99 1.09 -7.97
C ILE A 69 12.45 0.30 -9.20
N GLU A 70 12.78 -0.96 -8.98
CA GLU A 70 13.27 -1.89 -9.97
C GLU A 70 12.37 -3.12 -10.01
N GLU A 71 12.36 -3.85 -11.14
CA GLU A 71 11.63 -5.11 -11.29
C GLU A 71 10.14 -5.02 -10.90
N GLU A 72 9.52 -3.85 -11.11
CA GLU A 72 8.11 -3.61 -10.79
C GLU A 72 7.21 -4.50 -11.65
N GLN A 73 6.33 -5.26 -11.01
CA GLN A 73 5.39 -6.13 -11.69
C GLN A 73 4.04 -6.17 -10.98
N VAL A 74 2.99 -6.10 -11.78
CA VAL A 74 1.61 -6.28 -11.36
C VAL A 74 1.10 -7.59 -11.96
N ALA A 75 0.64 -8.51 -11.11
CA ALA A 75 0.04 -9.76 -11.53
C ALA A 75 -1.37 -9.88 -10.95
N LEU A 76 -2.29 -10.47 -11.70
CA LEU A 76 -3.59 -10.83 -11.16
C LEU A 76 -3.40 -11.82 -10.01
N GLY A 77 -3.75 -11.41 -8.79
CA GLY A 77 -3.90 -12.31 -7.66
C GLY A 77 -5.18 -13.12 -7.84
N GLY A 78 -5.35 -14.22 -7.10
CA GLY A 78 -6.57 -15.02 -7.17
C GLY A 78 -7.83 -14.14 -7.12
N GLY A 79 -8.71 -14.29 -8.13
CA GLY A 79 -10.00 -13.63 -8.35
C GLY A 79 -10.11 -12.14 -8.00
N LEU A 80 -10.24 -11.85 -6.70
CA LEU A 80 -10.58 -10.55 -6.11
C LEU A 80 -9.37 -9.72 -5.68
N SER A 81 -8.15 -10.19 -5.96
CA SER A 81 -6.91 -9.52 -5.55
C SER A 81 -5.96 -9.30 -6.72
N VAL A 82 -5.00 -8.40 -6.51
CA VAL A 82 -3.84 -8.15 -7.36
C VAL A 82 -2.60 -8.35 -6.49
N VAL A 83 -1.54 -8.87 -7.09
CA VAL A 83 -0.22 -8.92 -6.47
C VAL A 83 0.62 -7.84 -7.12
N TRP A 84 1.11 -6.90 -6.32
CA TRP A 84 2.10 -5.93 -6.74
C TRP A 84 3.44 -6.28 -6.09
N ARG A 85 4.50 -6.34 -6.88
CA ARG A 85 5.85 -6.61 -6.40
C ARG A 85 6.85 -5.66 -7.03
N PHE A 86 7.88 -5.32 -6.28
CA PHE A 86 8.99 -4.53 -6.78
C PHE A 86 10.22 -4.72 -5.89
N SER A 87 11.38 -4.32 -6.41
CA SER A 87 12.66 -4.29 -5.72
C SER A 87 13.04 -2.82 -5.46
N ALA A 88 13.62 -2.51 -4.30
CA ALA A 88 14.16 -1.18 -4.00
C ALA A 88 15.43 -1.32 -3.15
N GLY A 89 16.58 -1.01 -3.76
CA GLY A 89 17.89 -1.28 -3.15
C GLY A 89 18.08 -2.78 -2.91
N ARG A 90 18.27 -3.18 -1.64
CA ARG A 90 18.46 -4.60 -1.25
C ARG A 90 17.19 -5.30 -0.79
N LYS A 91 16.03 -4.65 -0.90
CA LYS A 91 14.75 -5.16 -0.38
C LYS A 91 13.81 -5.55 -1.52
N HIS A 92 13.09 -6.64 -1.29
CA HIS A 92 12.09 -7.14 -2.23
C HIS A 92 10.70 -7.07 -1.61
N TRP A 93 9.83 -6.29 -2.23
CA TRP A 93 8.49 -6.04 -1.77
C TRP A 93 7.48 -6.85 -2.57
N ARG A 94 6.52 -7.45 -1.85
CA ARG A 94 5.37 -8.15 -2.41
C ARG A 94 4.14 -7.82 -1.58
N PHE A 95 3.10 -7.34 -2.25
CA PHE A 95 1.85 -6.94 -1.64
C PHE A 95 0.67 -7.62 -2.32
N ARG A 96 -0.24 -8.16 -1.52
CA ARG A 96 -1.57 -8.59 -1.95
C ARG A 96 -2.56 -7.45 -1.71
N ILE A 97 -3.16 -6.94 -2.77
CA ILE A 97 -4.09 -5.81 -2.76
C ILE A 97 -5.48 -6.32 -3.15
N MET A 98 -6.50 -6.03 -2.35
CA MET A 98 -7.88 -6.38 -2.70
C MET A 98 -8.42 -5.36 -3.71
N LYS A 99 -8.98 -5.83 -4.84
CA LYS A 99 -9.51 -4.95 -5.89
C LYS A 99 -10.61 -4.01 -5.39
N LYS A 100 -11.34 -4.40 -4.33
CA LYS A 100 -12.42 -3.62 -3.73
C LYS A 100 -12.52 -3.88 -2.23
N ILE A 101 -12.70 -2.80 -1.47
CA ILE A 101 -13.10 -2.82 -0.06
C ILE A 101 -14.26 -1.84 0.05
N ILE A 102 -15.48 -2.34 0.25
CA ILE A 102 -16.72 -1.53 0.14
C ILE A 102 -16.64 -0.23 0.97
N PRO A 103 -16.22 -0.25 2.25
CA PRO A 103 -16.11 0.99 3.05
C PRO A 103 -15.10 2.03 2.56
N LEU A 104 -14.19 1.65 1.64
CA LEU A 104 -13.19 2.56 1.06
C LEU A 104 -13.63 3.11 -0.31
N GLY A 105 -14.77 2.68 -0.85
CA GLY A 105 -15.21 3.08 -2.19
C GLY A 105 -14.19 2.68 -3.25
N ASP A 106 -13.79 3.64 -4.09
CA ASP A 106 -12.91 3.42 -5.23
C ASP A 106 -11.41 3.54 -4.93
N GLU A 107 -11.00 3.87 -3.70
CA GLU A 107 -9.57 4.10 -3.37
C GLU A 107 -8.66 2.93 -3.76
N GLN A 108 -9.12 1.69 -3.54
CA GLN A 108 -8.41 0.48 -3.95
C GLN A 108 -8.23 0.41 -5.47
N ARG A 109 -9.28 0.75 -6.23
CA ARG A 109 -9.29 0.70 -7.67
C ARG A 109 -8.44 1.83 -8.26
N GLU A 110 -8.59 3.04 -7.75
CA GLU A 110 -7.81 4.22 -8.17
C GLU A 110 -6.31 3.99 -7.94
N PHE A 111 -5.92 3.41 -6.81
CA PHE A 111 -4.54 3.02 -6.56
C PHE A 111 -4.03 2.00 -7.58
N LEU A 112 -4.81 0.96 -7.89
CA LEU A 112 -4.41 -0.07 -8.86
C LEU A 112 -4.22 0.50 -10.27
N MET A 113 -5.00 1.52 -10.67
CA MET A 113 -4.81 2.21 -11.95
C MET A 113 -3.47 2.97 -12.04
N GLN A 114 -2.83 3.28 -10.91
CA GLN A 114 -1.52 3.94 -10.89
C GLN A 114 -0.34 2.96 -11.01
N LEU A 115 -0.63 1.66 -11.08
CA LEU A 115 0.36 0.60 -11.25
C LEU A 115 0.33 -0.01 -12.67
N GLU A 116 -0.67 0.35 -13.47
CA GLU A 116 -0.80 -0.03 -14.89
C GLU A 116 -0.04 0.97 -15.78
#